data_AF-A0A7S8FD05-F1
#
_entry.id   AF-A0A7S8FD05-F1
#
_cell.length_a   1.000
_cell.length_b   1.000
_cell.length_c   1.000
_cell.angle_alpha   90.00
_cell.angle_beta   90.00
_cell.angle_gamma   90.00
#
_symmetry.space_group_name_H-M   'P 1'
#
loop_
_entity.id
_entity.type
_entity.pdbx_description
1 polymer ?
#
loop_
_entity_poly.entity_id
_entity_poly.type
_entity_poly.pdbx_seq_one_letter_code
_entity_poly.pdbx_strand_id
1 'polypeptide(L)' 'MVLLYESDPLDDEHARGRFYHVCRGRIDRIPLDVPAVESPYECPQCGIDLEAEDFFVALQKGSV' A
#
# COMPACT_ATOMS: atom_id res chain seq x y z
N MET A 1 9.40 -6.59 2.47
CA MET A 1 8.08 -5.95 2.65
C MET A 1 8.24 -4.49 2.25
N VAL A 2 7.62 -4.10 1.13
CA VAL A 2 7.84 -2.81 0.42
C VAL A 2 6.56 -1.98 0.36
N LEU A 3 5.57 -2.33 1.16
CA LEU A 3 4.24 -1.75 1.19
C LEU A 3 3.88 -1.49 2.65
N LEU A 4 3.43 -0.27 2.94
CA LEU A 4 3.02 0.22 4.24
C LEU A 4 1.51 0.49 4.17
N TYR A 5 0.76 -0.01 5.15
CA TYR A 5 -0.63 0.36 5.36
C TYR A 5 -0.69 1.30 6.57
N GLU A 6 -1.25 2.49 6.38
CA GLU A 6 -1.49 3.46 7.43
C GLU A 6 -2.99 3.58 7.64
N SER A 7 -3.48 3.01 8.76
CA SER A 7 -4.85 3.22 9.20
C SER A 7 -4.94 4.60 9.83
N ASP A 8 -5.83 5.46 9.37
CA ASP A 8 -6.07 6.77 9.98
C ASP A 8 -7.28 6.63 10.93
N PRO A 9 -7.06 6.53 12.26
CA PRO A 9 -8.12 6.22 13.22
C PRO A 9 -9.02 7.42 13.56
N LEU A 10 -8.81 8.58 12.92
CA LEU A 10 -9.59 9.80 13.13
C LEU A 10 -10.74 9.97 12.13
N ASP A 11 -10.88 9.09 11.13
CA ASP A 11 -11.93 9.15 10.11
C ASP A 11 -13.02 8.08 10.38
N ASP A 12 -14.02 8.46 11.17
CA ASP A 12 -15.12 7.60 11.65
C ASP A 12 -16.08 7.14 10.52
N GLU A 13 -16.02 7.75 9.32
CA GLU A 13 -16.91 7.43 8.19
C GLU A 13 -16.20 6.76 6.99
N HIS A 14 -14.88 6.93 6.83
CA HIS A 14 -14.09 6.30 5.75
C HIS A 14 -12.76 5.75 6.28
N ALA A 15 -12.83 4.83 7.25
CA ALA A 15 -11.70 4.04 7.78
C ALA A 15 -11.01 3.11 6.75
N ARG A 16 -10.92 3.51 5.48
CA ARG A 16 -10.04 2.92 4.47
C ARG A 16 -8.67 3.54 4.70
N GLY A 17 -7.79 2.84 5.41
CA GLY A 17 -6.40 3.26 5.53
C GLY A 17 -5.73 3.41 4.17
N ARG A 18 -4.61 4.13 4.15
CA ARG A 18 -3.86 4.43 2.93
C ARG A 18 -2.69 3.46 2.75
N PHE A 19 -2.45 3.07 1.51
CA PHE A 19 -1.27 2.29 1.17
C PHE A 19 -0.16 3.21 0.68
N TYR A 20 1.05 2.96 1.13
CA TYR A 20 2.25 3.68 0.71
C TYR A 20 3.32 2.69 0.31
N HIS A 21 3.96 2.93 -0.83
CA HIS A 21 5.09 2.11 -1.25
C HIS A 21 6.38 2.60 -0.58
N VAL A 22 7.20 1.67 -0.09
CA VAL A 22 8.53 1.98 0.45
C VAL A 22 9.57 1.76 -0.64
N CYS A 23 9.91 2.83 -1.35
CA CYS A 23 10.89 2.82 -2.42
C CYS A 23 12.31 3.11 -1.88
N ARG A 24 13.26 2.19 -2.09
CA ARG A 24 14.69 2.34 -1.72
C ARG A 24 14.90 2.77 -0.26
N GLY A 25 14.05 2.30 0.66
CA GLY A 25 14.12 2.63 2.09
C GLY A 25 13.49 3.98 2.47
N ARG A 26 12.77 4.63 1.57
CA ARG A 26 11.95 5.82 1.85
C ARG A 26 10.48 5.52 1.57
N ILE A 27 9.61 6.00 2.44
CA ILE A 27 8.16 5.91 2.22
C ILE A 27 7.81 6.93 1.15
N ASP A 28 7.25 6.44 0.06
CA ASP A 28 6.64 7.27 -0.95
C ASP A 28 5.30 7.76 -0.41
N ARG A 29 5.18 9.07 -0.20
CA ARG A 29 3.97 9.70 0.37
C ARG A 29 2.84 9.83 -0.63
N ILE A 30 2.97 9.23 -1.81
CA ILE A 30 1.89 9.12 -2.78
C ILE A 30 1.03 7.93 -2.34
N PRO A 31 -0.23 8.18 -1.93
CA PRO A 31 -1.13 7.09 -1.57
C PRO A 31 -1.42 6.24 -2.81
N LEU A 32 -1.27 4.93 -2.65
CA LEU A 32 -1.59 3.94 -3.66
C LEU A 32 -2.97 3.36 -3.36
N ASP A 33 -3.74 3.15 -4.42
CA ASP A 33 -4.97 2.37 -4.37
C ASP A 33 -4.65 0.90 -4.64
N VAL A 34 -5.52 0.00 -4.19
CA VAL A 34 -5.32 -1.43 -4.42
C VAL A 34 -5.53 -1.70 -5.91
N PRO A 35 -4.51 -2.17 -6.64
CA PRO A 35 -4.65 -2.47 -8.06
C PRO A 35 -5.62 -3.64 -8.28
N ALA A 36 -6.21 -3.70 -9.47
CA ALA A 36 -6.95 -4.89 -9.88
C ALA A 36 -6.01 -6.09 -9.99
N VAL A 37 -6.51 -7.30 -9.71
CA VAL A 37 -5.73 -8.55 -9.75
C VAL A 37 -5.03 -8.76 -11.10
N GLU A 38 -5.63 -8.25 -12.17
CA GLU A 38 -5.16 -8.36 -13.55
C GLU A 38 -4.23 -7.22 -14.01
N SER A 39 -3.97 -6.22 -13.16
CA SER A 39 -3.08 -5.10 -13.48
C SER A 39 -2.29 -4.65 -12.24
N PRO A 40 -1.16 -5.31 -11.92
CA PRO A 40 -0.31 -4.94 -10.78
C PRO A 40 0.22 -3.51 -10.93
N TYR A 41 0.52 -2.87 -9.80
CA TYR A 41 1.12 -1.55 -9.80
C TYR A 41 2.64 -1.68 -9.89
N GLU A 42 3.22 -1.31 -11.04
CA GLU A 42 4.68 -1.24 -11.19
C GLU A 42 5.18 0.11 -10.68
N CYS A 43 6.09 0.10 -9.69
CA CYS A 43 6.71 1.33 -9.22
C CYS A 43 7.79 1.80 -10.22
N PRO A 44 7.66 2.99 -10.85
CA PRO A 44 8.62 3.47 -11.85
C PRO A 44 10.01 3.82 -11.28
N GLN A 45 10.18 3.85 -9.96
CA GLN A 45 11.43 4.19 -9.28
C GLN A 45 12.31 2.98 -8.95
N CYS A 46 11.69 1.88 -8.50
CA CYS A 46 12.39 0.67 -8.12
C CYS A 46 12.13 -0.52 -9.06
N GLY A 47 11.13 -0.42 -9.95
CA GLY A 47 10.75 -1.47 -10.90
C GLY A 47 10.16 -2.70 -10.21
N ILE A 48 9.56 -2.53 -9.03
CA ILE A 48 8.84 -3.60 -8.34
C ILE A 48 7.38 -3.54 -8.75
N ASP A 49 6.85 -4.71 -9.10
CA ASP A 49 5.42 -4.97 -9.22
C ASP A 49 4.83 -5.20 -7.84
N LEU A 50 3.83 -4.37 -7.49
CA LEU A 50 3.00 -4.56 -6.31
C LEU A 50 1.70 -5.22 -6.76
N GLU A 51 1.56 -6.49 -6.44
CA GLU A 51 0.37 -7.27 -6.74
C GLU A 51 -0.73 -6.99 -5.71
N ALA A 52 -1.99 -7.23 -6.06
CA ALA A 52 -3.10 -7.04 -5.12
C ALA A 52 -2.88 -7.82 -3.80
N GLU A 53 -2.28 -9.01 -3.87
CA GLU A 53 -1.90 -9.82 -2.72
C GLU A 53 -0.95 -9.10 -1.75
N ASP A 54 0.02 -8.31 -2.23
CA ASP A 54 0.90 -7.51 -1.36
C ASP A 54 0.12 -6.48 -0.54
N PHE A 55 -0.93 -5.88 -1.13
CA PHE A 55 -1.80 -4.93 -0.42
C PHE A 55 -2.62 -5.64 0.66
N PHE A 56 -3.17 -6.82 0.35
CA PHE A 56 -3.90 -7.63 1.35
C PHE A 56 -2.97 -8.08 2.50
N VAL A 57 -1.74 -8.49 2.19
CA VAL A 57 -0.74 -8.85 3.20
C VAL A 57 -0.38 -7.62 4.05
N ALA A 58 -0.17 -6.45 3.44
CA ALA A 58 0.11 -5.21 4.16
C ALA A 58 -1.04 -4.78 5.08
N LEU A 59 -2.29 -4.91 4.62
CA LEU A 59 -3.49 -4.67 5.42
C LEU A 59 -3.57 -5.62 6.63
N GLN A 60 -3.32 -6.92 6.40
CA GLN A 60 -3.33 -7.93 7.47
C GLN A 60 -2.21 -7.69 8.50
N LYS A 61 -1.05 -7.20 8.05
CA LYS A 61 0.09 -6.87 8.93
C LYS A 61 -0.06 -5.54 9.66
N GLY A 62 -0.72 -4.55 9.07
CA GLY A 62 -0.97 -3.23 9.67
C GLY A 62 -2.13 -3.20 10.67
N SER A 63 -2.79 -4.34 10.89
CA SER A 63 -3.89 -4.51 11.86
C SER A 63 -3.42 -4.96 13.24
N VAL A 64 -2.26 -4.48 13.73
CA VAL A 64 -1.71 -4.79 15.06
C VAL A 64 -1.65 -3.58 15.99
#